data_AF-A0A355SYX0-F1
#
_entry.id   AF-A0A355SYX0-F1
#
_cell.length_a   1.000
_cell.length_b   1.000
_cell.length_c   1.000
_cell.angle_alpha   90.00
_cell.angle_beta   90.00
_cell.angle_gamma   90.00
#
_symmetry.space_group_name_H-M   'P 1'
#
loop_
_entity.id
_entity.type
_entity.pdbx_description
1 polymer ?
#
loop_
_entity_poly.entity_id
_entity_poly.type
_entity_poly.pdbx_seq_one_letter_code
_entity_poly.pdbx_strand_id
1 'polypeptide(L)'
;YGYEQTIPLHDPPIVSEREHRHVLRFDYLQHSDGDVQSQFDANHIPGLVFAARATSSFPGAFPPAQINEIDRILNQRGEEWLTRDRFIARSFKAMIDIGHNPLTSSFIDGSVLNNKPFAEAVSVLSDRPAYREVDRRVIYIDPDPESGEIERGGALPGFFQTLRASLSDIPRNEPVRDELAEINEISQQVHLYQEVLKATRPHIQRAITGILPDGVPLHPTPHQLAQLRETANGHAARDAGYAYDGYIQTKVLSVLSWISDMLADLAPQVAQPSARAALARSVEDWARAEGIFPVEFETGDRTDEFSPSTARWVTFLRRFDVGFRQRRLRFVIRRLNELYAKSDQSETPLDSHGLDEFKGVLYRALERLQRRDVCSFFKSEIHDKAGKLLAHTGGKASPEELNPLLSEMRNALSLVEVDTLLDDEFSIMIVNFLPDDTRKELILAYLSFPFFDVLTFPLLRWQPLDDVDTVLVARISPQDCTALETAETRTALRGRELGHFGAFFSREAREHDYVWGRLHAAERLVDFVVDAASSGLQTISINEEAIKSRLFRSILKNEAEHLTKSSELLRNLSERTDALLAGEATDTH
;
A
#
# COMPACT_ATOMS: atom_id res chain seq x y z
N TYR A 1 -7.69 22.07 -16.86
CA TYR A 1 -7.86 23.22 -15.94
C TYR A 1 -8.08 22.65 -14.55
N GLY A 2 -7.12 22.75 -13.64
CA GLY A 2 -7.21 22.20 -12.28
C GLY A 2 -8.29 22.87 -11.45
N TYR A 3 -8.48 22.41 -10.21
CA TYR A 3 -9.45 22.90 -9.25
C TYR A 3 -8.78 23.60 -8.06
N GLU A 4 -9.45 24.58 -7.43
CA GLU A 4 -8.91 25.26 -6.26
C GLU A 4 -9.08 24.42 -4.99
N GLN A 5 -8.00 24.32 -4.21
CA GLN A 5 -7.95 23.66 -2.92
C GLN A 5 -7.47 24.67 -1.86
N THR A 6 -8.18 24.75 -0.75
CA THR A 6 -7.81 25.61 0.37
C THR A 6 -6.95 24.86 1.37
N ILE A 7 -5.74 25.34 1.62
CA ILE A 7 -4.78 24.72 2.54
C ILE A 7 -4.73 25.56 3.82
N PRO A 8 -4.96 24.97 5.00
CA PRO A 8 -4.78 25.67 6.26
C PRO A 8 -3.29 25.86 6.53
N LEU A 9 -2.89 27.07 6.91
CA LEU A 9 -1.51 27.43 7.26
C LEU A 9 -1.50 28.20 8.57
N HIS A 10 -0.30 28.45 9.12
CA HIS A 10 -0.14 29.29 10.30
C HIS A 10 -0.36 30.78 9.97
N ASP A 11 0.25 31.27 8.89
CA ASP A 11 0.07 32.64 8.39
C ASP A 11 0.40 32.70 6.87
N PRO A 12 -0.53 33.12 5.99
CA PRO A 12 -1.93 33.44 6.32
C PRO A 12 -2.68 32.17 6.75
N PRO A 13 -3.75 32.25 7.57
CA PRO A 13 -4.44 31.07 8.09
C PRO A 13 -4.96 30.10 7.02
N ILE A 14 -5.18 30.61 5.81
CA ILE A 14 -5.69 29.86 4.66
C ILE A 14 -5.01 30.40 3.39
N VAL A 15 -4.54 29.49 2.54
CA VAL A 15 -4.12 29.78 1.15
C VAL A 15 -4.98 29.00 0.18
N SER A 16 -5.31 29.57 -0.97
CA SER A 16 -5.91 28.83 -2.09
C SER A 16 -4.80 28.46 -3.07
N GLU A 17 -4.66 27.16 -3.37
CA GLU A 17 -3.75 26.62 -4.36
C GLU A 17 -4.53 25.83 -5.41
N ARG A 18 -4.03 25.79 -6.65
CA ARG A 18 -4.70 25.07 -7.73
C ARG A 18 -4.09 23.68 -7.89
N GLU A 19 -4.88 22.64 -7.61
CA GLU A 19 -4.50 21.25 -7.84
C GLU A 19 -4.94 20.81 -9.24
N HIS A 20 -4.03 20.21 -9.98
CA HIS A 20 -4.24 19.77 -11.36
C HIS A 20 -4.23 18.25 -11.50
N ARG A 21 -3.71 17.53 -10.51
CA ARG A 21 -3.63 16.07 -10.48
C ARG A 21 -4.98 15.49 -10.10
N HIS A 22 -5.30 14.36 -10.71
CA HIS A 22 -6.48 13.59 -10.37
C HIS A 22 -6.19 12.10 -10.50
N VAL A 23 -6.30 11.37 -9.40
CA VAL A 23 -6.00 9.94 -9.34
C VAL A 23 -7.31 9.15 -9.33
N LEU A 24 -7.51 8.33 -10.36
CA LEU A 24 -8.63 7.40 -10.42
C LEU A 24 -8.23 6.07 -9.76
N ARG A 25 -8.93 5.69 -8.69
CA ARG A 25 -8.70 4.43 -7.95
C ARG A 25 -9.81 3.43 -8.22
N PHE A 26 -9.42 2.18 -8.49
CA PHE A 26 -10.30 1.04 -8.73
C PHE A 26 -9.94 -0.10 -7.80
N ASP A 27 -10.95 -0.70 -7.17
CA ASP A 27 -10.77 -1.75 -6.18
C ASP A 27 -11.27 -3.10 -6.67
N TYR A 28 -10.55 -4.14 -6.23
CA TYR A 28 -11.02 -5.51 -6.18
C TYR A 28 -10.75 -6.03 -4.78
N LEU A 29 -11.81 -6.36 -4.06
CA LEU A 29 -11.73 -6.96 -2.74
C LEU A 29 -12.57 -8.22 -2.73
N GLN A 30 -11.91 -9.34 -2.46
CA GLN A 30 -12.58 -10.60 -2.18
C GLN A 30 -12.51 -10.84 -0.68
N HIS A 31 -13.69 -10.89 -0.09
CA HIS A 31 -13.87 -11.14 1.32
C HIS A 31 -13.71 -12.63 1.65
N SER A 32 -13.31 -12.94 2.88
CA SER A 32 -13.13 -14.32 3.34
C SER A 32 -14.41 -15.17 3.38
N ASP A 33 -15.58 -14.53 3.40
CA ASP A 33 -16.91 -15.16 3.28
C ASP A 33 -17.31 -15.47 1.82
N GLY A 34 -16.44 -15.09 0.86
CA GLY A 34 -16.67 -15.26 -0.58
C GLY A 34 -17.41 -14.10 -1.23
N ASP A 35 -17.82 -13.07 -0.48
CA ASP A 35 -18.37 -11.84 -1.06
C ASP A 35 -17.30 -11.10 -1.87
N VAL A 36 -17.67 -10.54 -3.03
CA VAL A 36 -16.73 -9.88 -3.94
C VAL A 36 -17.21 -8.47 -4.20
N GLN A 37 -16.42 -7.50 -3.77
CA GLN A 37 -16.57 -6.10 -4.13
C GLN A 37 -15.57 -5.79 -5.24
N SER A 38 -16.06 -5.67 -6.47
CA SER A 38 -15.21 -5.47 -7.64
C SER A 38 -15.70 -4.33 -8.51
N GLN A 39 -14.76 -3.52 -8.98
CA GLN A 39 -14.96 -2.53 -10.04
C GLN A 39 -14.42 -3.01 -11.39
N PHE A 40 -14.11 -4.31 -11.51
CA PHE A 40 -13.59 -4.95 -12.72
C PHE A 40 -14.63 -5.87 -13.37
N ASP A 41 -15.92 -5.67 -13.07
CA ASP A 41 -17.03 -6.35 -13.74
C ASP A 41 -17.53 -5.59 -14.98
N ALA A 42 -18.45 -6.20 -15.73
CA ALA A 42 -19.01 -5.64 -16.96
C ALA A 42 -19.72 -4.29 -16.74
N ASN A 43 -20.36 -4.08 -15.58
CA ASN A 43 -21.10 -2.86 -15.28
C ASN A 43 -20.18 -1.66 -15.00
N HIS A 44 -18.90 -1.91 -14.69
CA HIS A 44 -17.90 -0.88 -14.41
C HIS A 44 -16.96 -0.59 -15.58
N ILE A 45 -17.03 -1.38 -16.67
CA ILE A 45 -16.21 -1.18 -17.89
C ILE A 45 -16.22 0.28 -18.37
N PRO A 46 -17.36 1.00 -18.44
CA PRO A 46 -17.33 2.36 -18.96
C PRO A 46 -16.46 3.33 -18.14
N GLY A 47 -16.40 3.15 -16.81
CA GLY A 47 -15.52 3.93 -15.94
C GLY A 47 -14.04 3.60 -16.15
N LEU A 48 -13.71 2.32 -16.36
CA LEU A 48 -12.36 1.89 -16.74
C LEU A 48 -11.95 2.43 -18.11
N VAL A 49 -12.87 2.43 -19.07
CA VAL A 49 -12.66 3.01 -20.40
C VAL A 49 -12.41 4.51 -20.31
N PHE A 50 -13.16 5.24 -19.48
CA PHE A 50 -12.89 6.65 -19.22
C PHE A 50 -11.48 6.86 -18.68
N ALA A 51 -11.06 6.08 -17.68
CA ALA A 51 -9.72 6.19 -17.10
C ALA A 51 -8.63 5.92 -18.14
N ALA A 52 -8.77 4.86 -18.93
CA ALA A 52 -7.83 4.54 -20.01
C ALA A 52 -7.78 5.64 -21.08
N ARG A 53 -8.93 6.19 -21.46
CA ARG A 53 -9.03 7.29 -22.43
C ARG A 53 -8.40 8.58 -21.90
N ALA A 54 -8.59 8.90 -20.61
CA ALA A 54 -7.99 10.05 -19.96
C ALA A 54 -6.47 9.90 -19.86
N THR A 55 -5.99 8.74 -19.43
CA THR A 55 -4.55 8.47 -19.31
C THR A 55 -3.84 8.36 -20.65
N SER A 56 -4.55 8.19 -21.77
CA SER A 56 -3.98 8.22 -23.12
C SER A 56 -4.14 9.57 -23.82
N SER A 57 -4.65 10.61 -23.14
CA SER A 57 -4.93 11.93 -23.71
C SER A 57 -3.70 12.83 -23.68
N PHE A 58 -2.59 12.38 -24.26
CA PHE A 58 -1.33 13.12 -24.24
C PHE A 58 -1.46 14.44 -25.03
N PRO A 59 -1.18 15.61 -24.42
CA PRO A 59 -1.34 16.89 -25.09
C PRO A 59 -0.52 17.01 -26.38
N GLY A 60 -1.19 17.42 -27.46
CA GLY A 60 -0.58 17.57 -28.79
C GLY A 60 -0.62 16.30 -29.64
N ALA A 61 -0.76 15.12 -29.05
CA ALA A 61 -0.97 13.86 -29.78
C ALA A 61 -2.45 13.46 -29.84
N PHE A 62 -3.18 13.66 -28.73
CA PHE A 62 -4.58 13.24 -28.60
C PHE A 62 -5.46 14.33 -27.95
N PRO A 63 -6.75 14.40 -28.29
CA PRO A 63 -7.67 15.35 -27.67
C PRO A 63 -7.93 14.98 -26.19
N PRO A 64 -8.18 15.99 -25.32
CA PRO A 64 -8.59 15.75 -23.94
C PRO A 64 -9.82 14.84 -23.84
N ALA A 65 -9.89 14.05 -22.77
CA ALA A 65 -11.03 13.19 -22.46
C ALA A 65 -12.11 13.94 -21.67
N GLN A 66 -13.37 13.60 -21.92
CA GLN A 66 -14.52 14.07 -21.15
C GLN A 66 -15.45 12.90 -20.83
N ILE A 67 -16.10 12.93 -19.65
CA ILE A 67 -17.02 11.85 -19.23
C ILE A 67 -18.17 11.70 -20.23
N ASN A 68 -18.65 12.83 -20.77
CA ASN A 68 -19.71 12.87 -21.78
C ASN A 68 -19.35 12.15 -23.10
N GLU A 69 -18.06 11.86 -23.36
CA GLU A 69 -17.60 11.10 -24.51
C GLU A 69 -18.07 9.65 -24.39
N ILE A 70 -17.95 9.09 -23.19
CA ILE A 70 -18.37 7.72 -22.87
C ILE A 70 -19.90 7.62 -22.95
N ASP A 71 -20.62 8.60 -22.39
CA ASP A 71 -22.09 8.66 -22.49
C ASP A 71 -22.56 8.63 -23.94
N ARG A 72 -21.91 9.40 -24.81
CA ARG A 72 -22.24 9.43 -26.25
C ARG A 72 -21.98 8.09 -26.93
N ILE A 73 -20.85 7.44 -26.65
CA ILE A 73 -20.51 6.14 -27.25
C ILE A 73 -21.50 5.06 -26.81
N LEU A 74 -21.86 5.01 -25.53
CA LEU A 74 -22.82 4.02 -25.03
C LEU A 74 -24.21 4.24 -25.61
N ASN A 75 -24.67 5.49 -25.69
CA ASN A 75 -25.94 5.84 -26.34
C ASN A 75 -25.98 5.42 -27.82
N GLN A 76 -24.88 5.56 -28.55
CA GLN A 76 -24.78 5.10 -29.95
C GLN A 76 -24.84 3.58 -30.08
N ARG A 77 -24.38 2.84 -29.05
CA ARG A 77 -24.43 1.38 -28.99
C ARG A 77 -25.76 0.85 -28.44
N GLY A 78 -26.60 1.72 -27.87
CA GLY A 78 -27.80 1.30 -27.15
C GLY A 78 -27.50 0.61 -25.82
N GLU A 79 -26.36 0.94 -25.20
CA GLU A 79 -25.91 0.40 -23.93
C GLU A 79 -26.15 1.40 -22.79
N GLU A 80 -26.45 0.92 -21.58
CA GLU A 80 -26.63 1.75 -20.38
C GLU A 80 -25.39 1.70 -19.47
N TRP A 81 -25.04 2.83 -18.85
CA TRP A 81 -24.00 2.88 -17.80
C TRP A 81 -24.63 2.82 -16.41
N LEU A 82 -24.94 1.62 -15.95
CA LEU A 82 -25.65 1.40 -14.67
C LEU A 82 -24.92 1.96 -13.44
N THR A 83 -23.59 2.01 -13.46
CA THR A 83 -22.75 2.46 -12.33
C THR A 83 -22.31 3.92 -12.42
N ARG A 84 -22.81 4.67 -13.42
CA ARG A 84 -22.31 6.01 -13.77
C ARG A 84 -22.29 6.99 -12.60
N ASP A 85 -23.41 7.14 -11.91
CA ASP A 85 -23.51 8.13 -10.83
C ASP A 85 -22.63 7.75 -9.63
N ARG A 86 -22.52 6.45 -9.34
CA ARG A 86 -21.61 5.93 -8.31
C ARG A 86 -20.15 6.18 -8.69
N PHE A 87 -19.77 5.96 -9.95
CA PHE A 87 -18.44 6.26 -10.45
C PHE A 87 -18.13 7.75 -10.30
N ILE A 88 -19.04 8.64 -10.71
CA ILE A 88 -18.83 10.08 -10.62
C ILE A 88 -18.70 10.53 -9.16
N ALA A 89 -19.65 10.14 -8.31
CA ALA A 89 -19.69 10.54 -6.91
C ALA A 89 -18.45 10.07 -6.13
N ARG A 90 -17.93 8.88 -6.44
CA ARG A 90 -16.76 8.32 -5.78
C ARG A 90 -15.45 8.89 -6.35
N SER A 91 -15.25 8.77 -7.67
CA SER A 91 -13.97 9.12 -8.30
C SER A 91 -13.70 10.62 -8.30
N PHE A 92 -14.74 11.46 -8.34
CA PHE A 92 -14.60 12.91 -8.41
C PHE A 92 -15.09 13.62 -7.14
N LYS A 93 -15.20 12.90 -6.01
CA LYS A 93 -15.70 13.44 -4.74
C LYS A 93 -15.04 14.77 -4.37
N ALA A 94 -13.71 14.82 -4.35
CA ALA A 94 -12.96 16.02 -4.00
C ALA A 94 -13.29 17.22 -4.91
N MET A 95 -13.54 17.00 -6.19
CA MET A 95 -13.92 18.02 -7.17
C MET A 95 -15.37 18.47 -6.98
N ILE A 96 -16.28 17.54 -6.69
CA ILE A 96 -17.70 17.82 -6.45
C ILE A 96 -17.87 18.60 -5.14
N ASP A 97 -17.15 18.21 -4.08
CA ASP A 97 -17.25 18.80 -2.74
C ASP A 97 -16.88 20.30 -2.73
N ILE A 98 -16.00 20.72 -3.63
CA ILE A 98 -15.61 22.13 -3.82
C ILE A 98 -16.45 22.86 -4.89
N GLY A 99 -17.54 22.24 -5.36
CA GLY A 99 -18.51 22.83 -6.29
C GLY A 99 -18.13 22.77 -7.78
N HIS A 100 -17.10 22.01 -8.14
CA HIS A 100 -16.72 21.81 -9.55
C HIS A 100 -17.50 20.64 -10.18
N ASN A 101 -17.93 20.80 -11.43
CA ASN A 101 -18.66 19.76 -12.15
C ASN A 101 -17.72 18.91 -13.04
N PRO A 102 -17.48 17.62 -12.70
CA PRO A 102 -16.60 16.76 -13.48
C PRO A 102 -17.12 16.48 -14.90
N LEU A 103 -18.42 16.61 -15.15
CA LEU A 103 -19.01 16.37 -16.48
C LEU A 103 -18.64 17.44 -17.51
N THR A 104 -18.27 18.62 -17.04
CA THR A 104 -17.82 19.74 -17.88
C THR A 104 -16.30 19.89 -17.92
N SER A 105 -15.58 19.08 -17.14
CA SER A 105 -14.13 19.11 -17.05
C SER A 105 -13.48 18.32 -18.19
N SER A 106 -12.32 18.81 -18.64
CA SER A 106 -11.47 18.11 -19.61
C SER A 106 -10.24 17.54 -18.91
N PHE A 107 -9.98 16.27 -19.15
CA PHE A 107 -8.89 15.51 -18.55
C PHE A 107 -7.83 15.21 -19.60
N ILE A 108 -6.57 15.31 -19.20
CA ILE A 108 -5.40 15.01 -20.03
C ILE A 108 -4.56 13.95 -19.33
N ASP A 109 -3.58 13.41 -20.05
CA ASP A 109 -2.64 12.42 -19.53
C ASP A 109 -1.90 12.92 -18.27
N GLY A 110 -1.83 12.06 -17.25
CA GLY A 110 -1.20 12.34 -15.97
C GLY A 110 0.31 12.52 -16.05
N SER A 111 0.99 11.95 -17.06
CA SER A 111 2.44 12.06 -17.28
C SER A 111 2.94 13.50 -17.46
N VAL A 112 2.04 14.44 -17.76
CA VAL A 112 2.35 15.88 -17.79
C VAL A 112 2.84 16.38 -16.43
N LEU A 113 2.33 15.80 -15.34
CA LEU A 113 2.60 16.17 -13.96
C LEU A 113 3.32 15.08 -13.17
N ASN A 114 3.01 13.81 -13.44
CA ASN A 114 3.58 12.65 -12.77
C ASN A 114 3.73 11.50 -13.77
N ASN A 115 4.94 11.32 -14.29
CA ASN A 115 5.25 10.28 -15.28
C ASN A 115 5.64 8.93 -14.64
N LYS A 116 5.92 8.88 -13.34
CA LYS A 116 6.24 7.66 -12.60
C LYS A 116 5.56 7.68 -11.22
N PRO A 117 4.28 7.28 -11.11
CA PRO A 117 3.50 7.40 -9.88
C PRO A 117 3.87 6.35 -8.82
N PHE A 118 5.12 6.39 -8.34
CA PHE A 118 5.64 5.46 -7.34
C PHE A 118 4.89 5.58 -6.02
N ALA A 119 4.63 6.80 -5.55
CA ALA A 119 3.91 7.04 -4.31
C ALA A 119 2.50 6.40 -4.35
N GLU A 120 1.77 6.54 -5.46
CA GLU A 120 0.47 5.92 -5.64
C GLU A 120 0.58 4.39 -5.69
N ALA A 121 1.58 3.83 -6.38
CA ALA A 121 1.80 2.39 -6.45
C ALA A 121 2.16 1.77 -5.10
N VAL A 122 3.08 2.40 -4.34
CA VAL A 122 3.50 1.98 -3.00
C VAL A 122 2.34 2.06 -2.01
N SER A 123 1.54 3.14 -2.07
CA SER A 123 0.40 3.31 -1.16
C SER A 123 -0.63 2.17 -1.20
N VAL A 124 -0.75 1.47 -2.34
CA VAL A 124 -1.69 0.35 -2.52
C VAL A 124 -1.12 -0.99 -2.01
N LEU A 125 0.20 -1.09 -1.79
CA LEU A 125 0.82 -2.35 -1.37
C LEU A 125 0.57 -2.68 0.10
N SER A 126 0.48 -1.66 0.97
CA SER A 126 0.28 -1.82 2.42
C SER A 126 -1.03 -2.52 2.81
N ASP A 127 -2.02 -2.53 1.89
CA ASP A 127 -3.37 -3.03 2.16
C ASP A 127 -3.65 -4.43 1.58
N ARG A 128 -2.67 -5.07 0.91
CA ARG A 128 -2.91 -6.34 0.21
C ARG A 128 -2.65 -7.56 1.12
N PRO A 129 -3.69 -8.34 1.48
CA PRO A 129 -3.52 -9.57 2.24
C PRO A 129 -2.79 -10.62 1.41
N ALA A 130 -1.92 -11.40 2.05
CA ALA A 130 -1.17 -12.47 1.42
C ALA A 130 -1.35 -13.75 2.24
N TYR A 131 -2.22 -14.66 1.81
CA TYR A 131 -2.53 -15.90 2.55
C TYR A 131 -1.39 -16.94 2.54
N ARG A 132 -0.38 -16.74 1.69
CA ARG A 132 0.85 -17.53 1.56
C ARG A 132 2.07 -16.63 1.54
N GLU A 133 3.28 -17.17 1.61
CA GLU A 133 4.50 -16.37 1.45
C GLU A 133 4.48 -15.61 0.11
N VAL A 134 4.85 -14.33 0.14
CA VAL A 134 4.88 -13.46 -1.03
C VAL A 134 6.14 -12.61 -1.03
N ASP A 135 6.77 -12.51 -2.19
CA ASP A 135 7.82 -11.54 -2.50
C ASP A 135 7.16 -10.36 -3.24
N ARG A 136 7.25 -9.13 -2.67
CA ARG A 136 6.60 -7.94 -3.21
C ARG A 136 7.63 -7.02 -3.86
N ARG A 137 7.43 -6.72 -5.15
CA ARG A 137 8.29 -5.81 -5.92
C ARG A 137 7.50 -4.72 -6.63
N VAL A 138 8.00 -3.49 -6.61
CA VAL A 138 7.59 -2.42 -7.53
C VAL A 138 8.53 -2.43 -8.71
N ILE A 139 7.99 -2.80 -9.89
CA ILE A 139 8.76 -2.87 -11.13
C ILE A 139 8.39 -1.66 -11.98
N TYR A 140 9.37 -0.82 -12.31
CA TYR A 140 9.19 0.28 -13.26
C TYR A 140 9.93 0.03 -14.57
N ILE A 141 9.38 0.59 -15.65
CA ILE A 141 9.93 0.46 -17.00
C ILE A 141 10.69 1.74 -17.33
N ASP A 142 11.95 1.58 -17.78
CA ASP A 142 12.85 2.69 -18.10
C ASP A 142 13.47 2.49 -19.49
N PRO A 143 12.77 2.89 -20.56
CA PRO A 143 13.17 2.62 -21.94
C PRO A 143 14.37 3.48 -22.41
N ASP A 144 14.64 4.58 -21.72
CA ASP A 144 15.68 5.56 -22.07
C ASP A 144 16.43 6.04 -20.80
N PRO A 145 17.33 5.22 -20.23
CA PRO A 145 18.07 5.58 -19.02
C PRO A 145 19.22 6.58 -19.22
N GLU A 146 19.67 6.82 -20.46
CA GLU A 146 20.85 7.66 -20.76
C GLU A 146 20.51 9.14 -21.01
N SER A 147 19.24 9.47 -21.26
CA SER A 147 18.78 10.84 -21.51
C SER A 147 18.82 11.78 -20.29
N GLY A 148 19.40 11.34 -19.17
CA GLY A 148 19.63 12.15 -17.96
C GLY A 148 20.70 13.24 -18.09
N GLU A 149 21.41 13.34 -19.23
CA GLU A 149 22.21 14.52 -19.52
C GLU A 149 21.30 15.68 -19.94
N ILE A 150 21.23 16.69 -19.07
CA ILE A 150 20.59 18.01 -19.27
C ILE A 150 20.72 18.43 -20.73
N GLU A 151 19.60 18.57 -21.45
CA GLU A 151 19.54 19.14 -22.79
C GLU A 151 20.21 20.52 -22.79
N ARG A 152 21.51 20.56 -23.12
CA ARG A 152 22.23 21.81 -23.37
C ARG A 152 21.67 22.36 -24.67
N GLY A 153 20.90 23.44 -24.52
CA GLY A 153 20.14 24.10 -25.60
C GLY A 153 20.96 24.46 -26.83
N GLY A 154 20.30 24.40 -27.98
CA GLY A 154 20.86 24.85 -29.25
C GLY A 154 20.03 24.55 -30.50
N ALA A 155 19.04 23.64 -30.44
CA ALA A 155 18.15 23.39 -31.57
C ALA A 155 16.86 24.22 -31.47
N LEU A 156 16.42 24.78 -32.60
CA LEU A 156 15.10 25.42 -32.75
C LEU A 156 14.02 24.45 -32.24
N PRO A 157 13.16 24.87 -31.28
CA PRO A 157 12.15 23.98 -30.72
C PRO A 157 11.22 23.49 -31.83
N GLY A 158 11.04 22.19 -31.96
CA GLY A 158 10.04 21.63 -32.87
C GLY A 158 8.62 22.04 -32.45
N PHE A 159 7.64 21.98 -33.36
CA PHE A 159 6.22 22.29 -33.10
C PHE A 159 5.67 21.65 -31.80
N PHE A 160 6.06 20.42 -31.50
CA PHE A 160 5.70 19.71 -30.28
C PHE A 160 6.40 20.25 -29.02
N GLN A 161 7.66 20.67 -29.10
CA GLN A 161 8.33 21.37 -28.01
C GLN A 161 7.70 22.75 -27.75
N THR A 162 7.21 23.43 -28.79
CA THR A 162 6.48 24.72 -28.66
C THR A 162 5.12 24.54 -27.99
N LEU A 163 4.34 23.50 -28.36
CA LEU A 163 3.10 23.15 -27.66
C LEU A 163 3.37 22.69 -26.22
N ARG A 164 4.41 21.88 -26.01
CA ARG A 164 4.88 21.42 -24.70
C ARG A 164 5.42 22.56 -23.81
N ALA A 165 5.92 23.64 -24.42
CA ALA A 165 6.30 24.88 -23.74
C ALA A 165 5.11 25.81 -23.49
N SER A 166 4.08 25.82 -24.34
CA SER A 166 2.85 26.59 -24.11
C SER A 166 2.02 26.09 -22.92
N LEU A 167 2.27 24.86 -22.46
CA LEU A 167 1.71 24.28 -21.23
C LEU A 167 2.59 24.56 -19.99
N SER A 168 3.68 25.34 -20.10
CA SER A 168 4.67 25.53 -19.02
C SER A 168 4.23 26.42 -17.86
N ASP A 169 3.01 26.97 -17.88
CA ASP A 169 2.41 27.59 -16.68
C ASP A 169 2.06 26.54 -15.60
N ILE A 170 2.13 25.25 -15.94
CA ILE A 170 1.95 24.15 -14.99
C ILE A 170 3.34 23.69 -14.52
N PRO A 171 3.68 23.81 -13.22
CA PRO A 171 4.99 23.43 -12.72
C PRO A 171 5.24 21.93 -12.94
N ARG A 172 6.32 21.61 -13.64
CA ARG A 172 6.82 20.24 -13.80
C ARG A 172 7.69 19.93 -12.59
N ASN A 173 7.28 18.97 -11.78
CA ASN A 173 8.24 18.32 -10.89
C ASN A 173 9.11 17.37 -11.71
N GLU A 174 10.42 17.43 -11.51
CA GLU A 174 11.41 16.53 -12.10
C GLU A 174 11.21 15.12 -11.51
N PRO A 175 10.65 14.15 -12.25
CA PRO A 175 10.24 12.88 -11.67
C PRO A 175 11.36 11.85 -11.83
N VAL A 176 11.46 10.90 -10.91
CA VAL A 176 12.43 9.78 -10.79
C VAL A 176 13.46 9.94 -9.68
N ARG A 177 14.31 10.97 -9.68
CA ARG A 177 15.40 11.04 -8.68
C ARG A 177 14.85 11.25 -7.27
N ASP A 178 13.91 12.16 -7.12
CA ASP A 178 13.33 12.51 -5.81
C ASP A 178 12.41 11.39 -5.29
N GLU A 179 11.72 10.68 -6.18
CA GLU A 179 10.86 9.53 -5.83
C GLU A 179 11.66 8.26 -5.52
N LEU A 180 12.74 7.98 -6.26
CA LEU A 180 13.66 6.88 -5.91
C LEU A 180 14.45 7.21 -4.64
N ALA A 181 14.74 8.49 -4.38
CA ALA A 181 15.29 8.94 -3.11
C ALA A 181 14.30 8.69 -1.96
N GLU A 182 12.99 8.96 -2.16
CA GLU A 182 11.94 8.65 -1.19
C GLU A 182 11.88 7.13 -0.88
N ILE A 183 11.98 6.26 -1.88
CA ILE A 183 12.01 4.80 -1.64
C ILE A 183 13.31 4.34 -0.96
N ASN A 184 14.44 4.95 -1.30
CA ASN A 184 15.70 4.67 -0.62
C ASN A 184 15.69 5.17 0.83
N GLU A 185 15.05 6.31 1.11
CA GLU A 185 14.79 6.81 2.46
C GLU A 185 13.92 5.84 3.25
N ILE A 186 12.83 5.34 2.64
CA ILE A 186 12.00 4.27 3.23
C ILE A 186 12.88 3.05 3.54
N SER A 187 13.70 2.59 2.58
CA SER A 187 14.57 1.42 2.77
C SER A 187 15.59 1.61 3.89
N GLN A 188 16.18 2.81 4.01
CA GLN A 188 17.11 3.16 5.10
C GLN A 188 16.40 3.20 6.46
N GLN A 189 15.19 3.74 6.51
CA GLN A 189 14.37 3.76 7.73
C GLN A 189 13.97 2.35 8.16
N VAL A 190 13.62 1.49 7.21
CA VAL A 190 13.35 0.06 7.44
C VAL A 190 14.57 -0.65 8.01
N HIS A 191 15.76 -0.41 7.46
CA HIS A 191 16.99 -0.99 8.00
C HIS A 191 17.29 -0.50 9.43
N LEU A 192 17.16 0.81 9.69
CA LEU A 192 17.32 1.38 11.02
C LEU A 192 16.34 0.73 12.02
N TYR A 193 15.08 0.59 11.63
CA TYR A 193 14.05 -0.09 12.39
C TYR A 193 14.44 -1.55 12.73
N GLN A 194 14.87 -2.32 11.72
CA GLN A 194 15.28 -3.72 11.90
C GLN A 194 16.45 -3.85 12.87
N GLU A 195 17.45 -2.98 12.80
CA GLU A 195 18.60 -2.99 13.71
C GLU A 195 18.21 -2.61 15.15
N VAL A 196 17.33 -1.61 15.34
CA VAL A 196 16.78 -1.27 16.67
C VAL A 196 16.02 -2.45 17.27
N LEU A 197 15.20 -3.14 16.47
CA LEU A 197 14.45 -4.30 16.93
C LEU A 197 15.35 -5.47 17.30
N LYS A 198 16.34 -5.76 16.46
CA LYS A 198 17.33 -6.81 16.68
C LYS A 198 18.13 -6.57 17.96
N ALA A 199 18.57 -5.34 18.20
CA ALA A 199 19.27 -4.94 19.41
C ALA A 199 18.38 -5.04 20.67
N THR A 200 17.08 -4.81 20.54
CA THR A 200 16.15 -4.80 21.68
C THR A 200 15.60 -6.18 22.04
N ARG A 201 15.64 -7.14 21.10
CA ARG A 201 15.11 -8.49 21.27
C ARG A 201 15.57 -9.20 22.57
N PRO A 202 16.85 -9.14 23.01
CA PRO A 202 17.28 -9.78 24.26
C PRO A 202 16.64 -9.17 25.52
N HIS A 203 16.28 -7.88 25.49
CA HIS A 203 15.58 -7.25 26.61
C HIS A 203 14.12 -7.73 26.67
N ILE A 204 13.44 -7.75 25.53
CA ILE A 204 12.05 -8.25 25.42
C ILE A 204 11.99 -9.72 25.87
N GLN A 205 12.95 -10.55 25.46
CA GLN A 205 13.02 -11.95 25.90
C GLN A 205 13.11 -12.07 27.43
N ARG A 206 13.93 -11.24 28.10
CA ARG A 206 14.02 -11.25 29.57
C ARG A 206 12.72 -10.82 30.24
N ALA A 207 12.04 -9.79 29.72
CA ALA A 207 10.75 -9.35 30.23
C ALA A 207 9.68 -10.46 30.10
N ILE A 208 9.64 -11.13 28.95
CA ILE A 208 8.71 -12.24 28.70
C ILE A 208 9.01 -13.45 29.58
N THR A 209 10.29 -13.79 29.85
CA THR A 209 10.64 -14.83 30.83
C THR A 209 10.12 -14.51 32.23
N GLY A 210 10.09 -13.23 32.62
CA GLY A 210 9.49 -12.80 33.88
C GLY A 210 7.96 -12.99 33.94
N ILE A 211 7.28 -12.87 32.80
CA ILE A 211 5.83 -13.10 32.67
C ILE A 211 5.50 -14.60 32.64
N LEU A 212 6.42 -15.42 32.10
CA LEU A 212 6.26 -16.85 31.90
C LEU A 212 7.35 -17.66 32.64
N PRO A 213 7.37 -17.64 33.99
CA PRO A 213 8.43 -18.31 34.77
C PRO A 213 8.43 -19.83 34.56
N ASP A 214 7.26 -20.43 34.35
CA ASP A 214 7.08 -21.87 34.11
C ASP A 214 7.20 -22.25 32.62
N GLY A 215 7.59 -21.30 31.76
CA GLY A 215 7.67 -21.47 30.32
C GLY A 215 6.38 -21.12 29.57
N VAL A 216 6.42 -21.26 28.24
CA VAL A 216 5.29 -20.92 27.36
C VAL A 216 4.22 -22.00 27.44
N PRO A 217 2.96 -21.68 27.80
CA PRO A 217 1.88 -22.66 27.83
C PRO A 217 1.58 -23.12 26.40
N LEU A 218 1.71 -24.42 26.13
CA LEU A 218 1.50 -24.99 24.79
C LEU A 218 0.03 -25.12 24.37
N HIS A 219 -0.87 -25.08 25.35
CA HIS A 219 -2.32 -25.20 25.16
C HIS A 219 -3.05 -24.15 26.01
N PRO A 220 -2.80 -22.84 25.78
CA PRO A 220 -3.42 -21.80 26.58
C PRO A 220 -4.91 -21.75 26.28
N THR A 221 -5.74 -21.77 27.33
CA THR A 221 -7.16 -21.43 27.17
C THR A 221 -7.30 -19.97 26.70
N PRO A 222 -8.39 -19.59 26.02
CA PRO A 222 -8.59 -18.21 25.57
C PRO A 222 -8.52 -17.20 26.72
N HIS A 223 -9.07 -17.56 27.89
CA HIS A 223 -8.97 -16.75 29.10
C HIS A 223 -7.53 -16.59 29.59
N GLN A 224 -6.75 -17.67 29.64
CA GLN A 224 -5.33 -17.58 29.99
C GLN A 224 -4.55 -16.72 28.98
N LEU A 225 -4.83 -16.85 27.69
CA LEU A 225 -4.19 -16.03 26.65
C LEU A 225 -4.52 -14.55 26.84
N ALA A 226 -5.78 -14.22 27.10
CA ALA A 226 -6.21 -12.84 27.40
C ALA A 226 -5.48 -12.26 28.61
N GLN A 227 -5.37 -13.02 29.71
CA GLN A 227 -4.64 -12.63 30.91
C GLN A 227 -3.15 -12.39 30.64
N LEU A 228 -2.50 -13.29 29.88
CA LEU A 228 -1.09 -13.14 29.53
C LEU A 228 -0.84 -11.88 28.70
N ARG A 229 -1.74 -11.54 27.76
CA ARG A 229 -1.64 -10.28 27.01
C ARG A 229 -1.79 -9.06 27.91
N GLU A 230 -2.75 -9.08 28.84
CA GLU A 230 -2.97 -7.97 29.77
C GLU A 230 -1.72 -7.75 30.64
N THR A 231 -1.16 -8.84 31.19
CA THR A 231 0.09 -8.83 31.93
C THR A 231 1.25 -8.29 31.07
N ALA A 232 1.38 -8.75 29.82
CA ALA A 232 2.43 -8.27 28.92
C ALA A 232 2.31 -6.77 28.59
N ASN A 233 1.08 -6.25 28.41
CA ASN A 233 0.86 -4.80 28.25
C ASN A 233 1.26 -4.02 29.51
N GLY A 234 0.91 -4.54 30.69
CA GLY A 234 1.31 -3.92 31.96
C GLY A 234 2.82 -3.90 32.17
N HIS A 235 3.52 -4.98 31.80
CA HIS A 235 4.98 -5.02 31.83
C HIS A 235 5.62 -4.06 30.81
N ALA A 236 5.13 -4.03 29.57
CA ALA A 236 5.63 -3.08 28.57
C ALA A 236 5.49 -1.62 29.04
N ALA A 237 4.42 -1.31 29.77
CA ALA A 237 4.24 0.01 30.38
C ALA A 237 5.25 0.31 31.49
N ARG A 238 5.45 -0.65 32.41
CA ARG A 238 6.40 -0.48 33.53
C ARG A 238 7.85 -0.42 33.07
N ASP A 239 8.25 -1.34 32.19
CA ASP A 239 9.64 -1.52 31.77
C ASP A 239 10.13 -0.37 30.88
N ALA A 240 9.22 0.26 30.11
CA ALA A 240 9.55 1.42 29.29
C ALA A 240 9.73 2.73 30.09
N GLY A 241 9.27 2.77 31.34
CA GLY A 241 9.41 3.93 32.22
C GLY A 241 8.88 5.23 31.62
N TYR A 242 9.66 6.32 31.70
CA TYR A 242 9.28 7.63 31.16
C TYR A 242 8.99 7.63 29.65
N ALA A 243 9.61 6.74 28.87
CA ALA A 243 9.34 6.64 27.43
C ALA A 243 7.90 6.19 27.14
N TYR A 244 7.27 5.48 28.08
CA TYR A 244 5.87 5.07 27.95
C TYR A 244 4.90 6.25 27.94
N ASP A 245 5.22 7.34 28.67
CA ASP A 245 4.38 8.55 28.68
C ASP A 245 4.31 9.16 27.27
N GLY A 246 5.46 9.42 26.65
CA GLY A 246 5.51 9.93 25.27
C GLY A 246 4.80 9.02 24.26
N TYR A 247 4.96 7.69 24.40
CA TYR A 247 4.24 6.71 23.60
C TYR A 247 2.72 6.81 23.77
N ILE A 248 2.22 6.86 25.01
CA ILE A 248 0.79 6.81 25.25
C ILE A 248 0.07 8.10 24.85
N GLN A 249 0.72 9.27 25.04
CA GLN A 249 0.20 10.54 24.50
C GLN A 249 0.03 10.45 22.98
N THR A 250 1.06 9.94 22.30
CA THR A 250 1.06 9.79 20.83
C THR A 250 -0.02 8.82 20.36
N LYS A 251 -0.22 7.73 21.09
CA LYS A 251 -1.23 6.71 20.79
C LYS A 251 -2.65 7.25 20.95
N VAL A 252 -2.94 7.94 22.06
CA VAL A 252 -4.26 8.57 22.28
C VAL A 252 -4.55 9.62 21.22
N LEU A 253 -3.60 10.51 20.93
CA LEU A 253 -3.76 11.54 19.88
C LEU A 253 -4.01 10.92 18.49
N SER A 254 -3.37 9.79 18.18
CA SER A 254 -3.57 9.11 16.91
C SER A 254 -4.99 8.53 16.78
N VAL A 255 -5.53 7.95 17.87
CA VAL A 255 -6.93 7.48 17.88
C VAL A 255 -7.92 8.65 17.81
N LEU A 256 -7.63 9.79 18.45
CA LEU A 256 -8.47 11.00 18.33
C LEU A 256 -8.47 11.58 16.90
N SER A 257 -7.31 11.60 16.23
CA SER A 257 -7.21 11.96 14.82
C SER A 257 -8.07 11.04 13.97
N TRP A 258 -7.93 9.72 14.16
CA TRP A 258 -8.75 8.73 13.45
C TRP A 258 -10.25 8.93 13.68
N ILE A 259 -10.70 9.19 14.91
CA ILE A 259 -12.11 9.51 15.19
C ILE A 259 -12.57 10.73 14.39
N SER A 260 -11.72 11.76 14.31
CA SER A 260 -12.03 13.01 13.59
C SER A 260 -12.17 12.76 12.09
N ASP A 261 -11.25 12.00 11.50
CA ASP A 261 -11.30 11.62 10.09
C ASP A 261 -12.53 10.75 9.79
N MET A 262 -12.81 9.77 10.64
CA MET A 262 -13.99 8.91 10.53
C MET A 262 -15.29 9.70 10.60
N LEU A 263 -15.40 10.66 11.51
CA LEU A 263 -16.57 11.55 11.61
C LEU A 263 -16.72 12.46 10.38
N ALA A 264 -15.60 12.95 9.81
CA ALA A 264 -15.63 13.72 8.58
C ALA A 264 -16.10 12.87 7.39
N ASP A 265 -15.71 11.59 7.33
CA ASP A 265 -16.13 10.67 6.28
C ASP A 265 -17.60 10.25 6.42
N LEU A 266 -18.10 10.12 7.66
CA LEU A 266 -19.51 9.88 7.97
C LEU A 266 -20.40 11.11 7.68
N ALA A 267 -19.82 12.31 7.64
CA ALA A 267 -20.51 13.56 7.35
C ALA A 267 -19.85 14.28 6.15
N PRO A 268 -20.12 13.86 4.90
CA PRO A 268 -19.44 14.36 3.70
C PRO A 268 -19.44 15.87 3.50
N GLN A 269 -20.38 16.60 4.10
CA GLN A 269 -20.42 18.07 4.18
C GLN A 269 -19.20 18.69 4.89
N VAL A 270 -18.49 17.95 5.74
CA VAL A 270 -17.24 18.35 6.40
C VAL A 270 -16.06 18.05 5.47
N ALA A 271 -16.19 18.42 4.20
CA ALA A 271 -15.15 18.22 3.20
C ALA A 271 -14.06 19.29 3.26
N GLN A 272 -14.40 20.52 3.65
CA GLN A 272 -13.46 21.63 3.65
C GLN A 272 -12.37 21.45 4.73
N PRO A 273 -11.09 21.70 4.42
CA PRO A 273 -10.00 21.54 5.38
C PRO A 273 -10.17 22.34 6.68
N SER A 274 -10.75 23.54 6.60
CA SER A 274 -11.08 24.36 7.77
C SER A 274 -12.13 23.71 8.69
N ALA A 275 -13.14 23.05 8.12
CA ALA A 275 -14.17 22.33 8.85
C ALA A 275 -13.63 21.05 9.49
N ARG A 276 -12.76 20.32 8.78
CA ARG A 276 -12.02 19.17 9.33
C ARG A 276 -11.14 19.56 10.52
N ALA A 277 -10.41 20.68 10.41
CA ALA A 277 -9.61 21.20 11.51
C ALA A 277 -10.45 21.70 12.71
N ALA A 278 -11.68 22.17 12.46
CA ALA A 278 -12.63 22.50 13.53
C ALA A 278 -13.14 21.24 14.24
N LEU A 279 -13.46 20.19 13.47
CA LEU A 279 -13.89 18.89 14.00
C LEU A 279 -12.80 18.22 14.85
N ALA A 280 -11.56 18.22 14.38
CA ALA A 280 -10.43 17.69 15.15
C ALA A 280 -10.30 18.35 16.53
N ARG A 281 -10.46 19.69 16.59
CA ARG A 281 -10.49 20.43 17.86
C ARG A 281 -11.68 20.05 18.73
N SER A 282 -12.88 19.90 18.16
CA SER A 282 -14.07 19.45 18.91
C SER A 282 -13.89 18.04 19.50
N VAL A 283 -13.25 17.12 18.77
CA VAL A 283 -12.94 15.77 19.27
C VAL A 283 -11.89 15.82 20.39
N GLU A 284 -10.86 16.64 20.27
CA GLU A 284 -9.89 16.87 21.36
C GLU A 284 -10.54 17.49 22.60
N ASP A 285 -11.42 18.49 22.43
CA ASP A 285 -12.15 19.12 23.53
C ASP A 285 -13.06 18.12 24.25
N TRP A 286 -13.73 17.22 23.50
CA TRP A 286 -14.46 16.10 24.08
C TRP A 286 -13.54 15.18 24.89
N ALA A 287 -12.36 14.82 24.36
CA ALA A 287 -11.41 13.98 25.07
C ALA A 287 -10.89 14.63 26.36
N ARG A 288 -10.70 15.95 26.38
CA ARG A 288 -10.36 16.72 27.59
C ARG A 288 -11.50 16.71 28.60
N ALA A 289 -12.73 16.96 28.16
CA ALA A 289 -13.91 16.96 29.03
C ALA A 289 -14.16 15.59 29.70
N GLU A 290 -13.88 14.50 28.98
CA GLU A 290 -13.98 13.13 29.49
C GLU A 290 -12.76 12.71 30.34
N GLY A 291 -11.72 13.54 30.45
CA GLY A 291 -10.48 13.18 31.16
C GLY A 291 -9.70 12.04 30.50
N ILE A 292 -9.76 11.96 29.17
CA ILE A 292 -9.01 11.01 28.33
C ILE A 292 -7.65 11.60 27.94
N PHE A 293 -7.59 12.92 27.73
CA PHE A 293 -6.40 13.64 27.29
C PHE A 293 -6.23 14.99 28.03
N PRO A 294 -5.00 15.45 28.38
CA PRO A 294 -3.73 14.72 28.27
C PRO A 294 -3.73 13.45 29.14
N VAL A 295 -2.93 12.47 28.76
CA VAL A 295 -2.84 11.23 29.54
C VAL A 295 -2.08 11.53 30.82
N GLU A 296 -2.64 11.19 31.97
CA GLU A 296 -1.94 11.23 33.25
C GLU A 296 -1.39 9.84 33.54
N PHE A 297 -0.08 9.65 33.31
CA PHE A 297 0.65 8.43 33.66
C PHE A 297 1.54 8.69 34.87
N GLU A 298 1.10 8.27 36.05
CA GLU A 298 1.91 8.38 37.28
C GLU A 298 3.00 7.29 37.28
N THR A 299 4.28 7.69 37.16
CA THR A 299 5.46 6.81 37.28
C THR A 299 5.87 6.53 38.74
N GLY A 300 4.97 6.75 39.70
CA GLY A 300 5.29 6.68 41.13
C GLY A 300 5.46 5.26 41.66
N ASP A 301 6.41 5.10 42.59
CA ASP A 301 6.75 3.93 43.43
C ASP A 301 5.55 3.44 44.27
N ARG A 302 4.46 3.01 43.62
CA ARG A 302 3.31 2.42 44.31
C ARG A 302 3.54 0.92 44.40
N THR A 303 3.72 0.46 45.64
CA THR A 303 3.63 -0.94 46.06
C THR A 303 2.22 -1.53 45.88
N ASP A 304 1.23 -0.69 45.56
CA ASP A 304 -0.11 -1.10 45.15
C ASP A 304 -0.13 -1.36 43.65
N GLU A 305 -0.70 -2.50 43.25
CA GLU A 305 -0.90 -2.90 41.86
C GLU A 305 -1.52 -1.75 41.05
N PHE A 306 -0.69 -1.00 40.31
CA PHE A 306 -1.18 -0.18 39.21
C PHE A 306 -1.91 -1.14 38.28
N SER A 307 -3.24 -1.03 38.21
CA SER A 307 -4.06 -1.74 37.25
C SER A 307 -4.43 -0.75 36.14
N PRO A 308 -3.67 -0.72 35.02
CA PRO A 308 -3.98 0.13 33.88
C PRO A 308 -5.44 -0.02 33.43
N SER A 309 -6.04 -1.19 33.67
CA SER A 309 -7.39 -1.58 33.29
C SER A 309 -8.50 -0.58 33.67
N THR A 310 -8.31 0.25 34.70
CA THR A 310 -9.33 1.19 35.20
C THR A 310 -9.17 2.64 34.72
N ALA A 311 -8.03 2.99 34.11
CA ALA A 311 -7.80 4.34 33.62
C ALA A 311 -8.75 4.68 32.45
N ARG A 312 -9.24 5.93 32.40
CA ARG A 312 -10.18 6.39 31.37
C ARG A 312 -9.59 6.25 29.96
N TRP A 313 -8.32 6.61 29.80
CA TRP A 313 -7.60 6.46 28.53
C TRP A 313 -7.40 4.99 28.14
N VAL A 314 -7.22 4.06 29.09
CA VAL A 314 -7.17 2.62 28.78
C VAL A 314 -8.52 2.12 28.29
N THR A 315 -9.61 2.52 28.95
CA THR A 315 -10.96 2.18 28.52
C THR A 315 -11.27 2.74 27.13
N PHE A 316 -10.81 3.97 26.86
CA PHE A 316 -10.90 4.60 25.54
C PHE A 316 -10.16 3.79 24.46
N LEU A 317 -8.88 3.49 24.65
CA LEU A 317 -8.10 2.71 23.68
C LEU A 317 -8.66 1.30 23.48
N ARG A 318 -9.13 0.64 24.55
CA ARG A 318 -9.78 -0.68 24.44
C ARG A 318 -11.02 -0.65 23.55
N ARG A 319 -11.70 0.50 23.41
CA ARG A 319 -12.95 0.62 22.64
C ARG A 319 -12.80 1.26 21.26
N PHE A 320 -11.72 2.01 21.01
CA PHE A 320 -11.51 2.74 19.75
C PHE A 320 -10.23 2.37 18.99
N ASP A 321 -9.22 1.79 19.63
CA ASP A 321 -7.91 1.59 18.99
C ASP A 321 -7.89 0.36 18.07
N VAL A 322 -8.49 0.51 16.88
CA VAL A 322 -8.44 -0.49 15.81
C VAL A 322 -7.01 -0.68 15.32
N GLY A 323 -6.26 0.43 15.17
CA GLY A 323 -4.89 0.44 14.66
C GLY A 323 -3.92 -0.42 15.47
N PHE A 324 -3.97 -0.37 16.80
CA PHE A 324 -3.14 -1.23 17.65
C PHE A 324 -3.40 -2.73 17.40
N ARG A 325 -4.66 -3.10 17.19
CA ARG A 325 -5.04 -4.50 16.93
C ARG A 325 -4.58 -4.96 15.55
N GLN A 326 -4.71 -4.10 14.54
CA GLN A 326 -4.18 -4.37 13.20
C GLN A 326 -2.66 -4.54 13.24
N ARG A 327 -1.91 -3.62 13.87
CA ARG A 327 -0.45 -3.71 14.02
C ARG A 327 -0.03 -4.99 14.76
N ARG A 328 -0.76 -5.39 15.81
CA ARG A 328 -0.51 -6.64 16.53
C ARG A 328 -0.65 -7.86 15.62
N LEU A 329 -1.74 -7.95 14.86
CA LEU A 329 -1.95 -9.06 13.95
C LEU A 329 -0.91 -9.09 12.84
N ARG A 330 -0.60 -7.94 12.23
CA ARG A 330 0.48 -7.81 11.23
C ARG A 330 1.83 -8.26 11.80
N PHE A 331 2.14 -7.90 13.04
CA PHE A 331 3.36 -8.36 13.73
C PHE A 331 3.41 -9.89 13.87
N VAL A 332 2.31 -10.52 14.30
CA VAL A 332 2.24 -11.99 14.40
C VAL A 332 2.29 -12.65 13.02
N ILE A 333 1.60 -12.10 12.02
CA ILE A 333 1.64 -12.59 10.63
C ILE A 333 3.06 -12.53 10.08
N ARG A 334 3.80 -11.45 10.34
CA ARG A 334 5.22 -11.35 9.95
C ARG A 334 6.05 -12.44 10.61
N ARG A 335 5.87 -12.66 11.92
CA ARG A 335 6.58 -13.76 12.59
C ARG A 335 6.20 -15.11 12.03
N LEU A 336 4.95 -15.32 11.65
CA LEU A 336 4.49 -16.53 10.96
C LEU A 336 5.19 -16.69 9.60
N ASN A 337 5.30 -15.62 8.81
CA ASN A 337 6.02 -15.62 7.52
C ASN A 337 7.49 -16.02 7.69
N GLU A 338 8.18 -15.50 8.71
CA GLU A 338 9.56 -15.90 9.02
C GLU A 338 9.72 -17.40 9.37
N LEU A 339 8.65 -18.08 9.78
CA LEU A 339 8.67 -19.51 10.05
C LEU A 339 8.56 -20.37 8.78
N TYR A 340 7.94 -19.87 7.69
CA TYR A 340 7.97 -20.52 6.37
C TYR A 340 9.40 -20.58 5.83
N ALA A 341 10.12 -19.46 5.85
CA ALA A 341 11.50 -19.41 5.35
C ALA A 341 12.45 -20.36 6.12
N LYS A 342 12.17 -20.64 7.39
CA LYS A 342 12.93 -21.59 8.22
C LYS A 342 12.53 -23.05 7.99
N SER A 343 11.27 -23.33 7.65
CA SER A 343 10.85 -24.70 7.37
C SER A 343 11.52 -25.25 6.12
N ASP A 344 11.75 -24.41 5.12
CA ASP A 344 12.40 -24.78 3.86
C ASP A 344 13.90 -25.13 4.02
N GLN A 345 14.52 -24.64 5.10
CA GLN A 345 15.94 -24.86 5.40
C GLN A 345 16.20 -26.04 6.36
N SER A 346 15.14 -26.68 6.88
CA SER A 346 15.23 -27.79 7.83
C SER A 346 15.35 -29.14 7.12
N GLU A 347 16.15 -30.08 7.65
CA GLU A 347 16.24 -31.46 7.16
C GLU A 347 14.90 -32.21 7.22
N THR A 348 13.95 -31.74 8.04
CA THR A 348 12.55 -32.21 8.06
C THR A 348 11.64 -31.00 7.79
N PRO A 349 11.16 -30.82 6.55
CA PRO A 349 10.26 -29.73 6.22
C PRO A 349 8.99 -29.81 7.07
N LEU A 350 8.61 -28.70 7.69
CA LEU A 350 7.28 -28.58 8.30
C LEU A 350 6.24 -28.69 7.19
N ASP A 351 5.16 -29.42 7.44
CA ASP A 351 3.98 -29.39 6.56
C ASP A 351 3.40 -27.97 6.58
N SER A 352 3.54 -27.24 5.46
CA SER A 352 3.11 -25.85 5.34
C SER A 352 1.60 -25.68 5.54
N HIS A 353 0.82 -26.75 5.36
CA HIS A 353 -0.63 -26.73 5.50
C HIS A 353 -1.08 -26.18 6.86
N GLY A 354 -0.40 -26.56 7.94
CA GLY A 354 -0.74 -26.06 9.29
C GLY A 354 -0.49 -24.56 9.43
N LEU A 355 0.60 -24.07 8.83
CA LEU A 355 0.93 -22.65 8.80
C LEU A 355 -0.07 -21.87 7.91
N ASP A 356 -0.50 -22.44 6.78
CA ASP A 356 -1.45 -21.84 5.84
C ASP A 356 -2.82 -21.65 6.50
N GLU A 357 -3.31 -22.68 7.22
CA GLU A 357 -4.57 -22.62 7.97
C GLU A 357 -4.54 -21.56 9.07
N PHE A 358 -3.45 -21.50 9.84
CA PHE A 358 -3.30 -20.48 10.88
C PHE A 358 -3.19 -19.06 10.28
N LYS A 359 -2.46 -18.92 9.18
CA LYS A 359 -2.34 -17.66 8.44
C LYS A 359 -3.69 -17.17 7.95
N GLY A 360 -4.51 -18.07 7.41
CA GLY A 360 -5.90 -17.80 7.02
C GLY A 360 -6.74 -17.22 8.16
N VAL A 361 -6.61 -17.76 9.38
CA VAL A 361 -7.29 -17.23 10.57
C VAL A 361 -6.83 -15.82 10.92
N LEU A 362 -5.51 -15.58 10.94
CA LEU A 362 -4.98 -14.25 11.26
C LEU A 362 -5.43 -13.19 10.23
N TYR A 363 -5.46 -13.53 8.94
CA TYR A 363 -5.96 -12.61 7.91
C TYR A 363 -7.47 -12.39 7.99
N ARG A 364 -8.28 -13.41 8.33
CA ARG A 364 -9.71 -13.21 8.61
C ARG A 364 -9.92 -12.27 9.81
N ALA A 365 -9.12 -12.43 10.86
CA ALA A 365 -9.15 -11.53 12.00
C ALA A 365 -8.72 -10.09 11.64
N LEU A 366 -7.69 -9.95 10.80
CA LEU A 366 -7.24 -8.65 10.30
C LEU A 366 -8.30 -7.99 9.42
N GLU A 367 -8.93 -8.75 8.51
CA GLU A 367 -10.01 -8.26 7.66
C GLU A 367 -11.19 -7.74 8.48
N ARG A 368 -11.58 -8.45 9.56
CA ARG A 368 -12.62 -7.97 10.49
C ARG A 368 -12.28 -6.63 11.12
N LEU A 369 -11.00 -6.36 11.38
CA LEU A 369 -10.53 -5.07 11.93
C LEU A 369 -10.43 -4.01 10.83
N GLN A 370 -9.94 -4.33 9.65
CA GLN A 370 -9.88 -3.41 8.51
C GLN A 370 -11.28 -2.95 8.08
N ARG A 371 -12.27 -3.85 8.07
CA ARG A 371 -13.67 -3.48 7.81
C ARG A 371 -14.20 -2.46 8.82
N ARG A 372 -13.68 -2.39 10.06
CA ARG A 372 -14.06 -1.41 11.11
C ARG A 372 -13.34 -0.07 10.99
N ASP A 373 -12.34 -0.01 10.11
CA ASP A 373 -11.47 1.14 9.92
C ASP A 373 -11.95 2.07 8.80
N VAL A 374 -13.12 1.77 8.21
CA VAL A 374 -13.74 2.53 7.12
C VAL A 374 -15.17 2.95 7.48
N CYS A 375 -15.61 4.12 7.00
CA CYS A 375 -16.91 4.68 7.36
C CYS A 375 -18.11 3.83 6.90
N SER A 376 -17.95 3.02 5.84
CA SER A 376 -18.96 2.10 5.33
C SER A 376 -19.33 0.99 6.31
N PHE A 377 -18.51 0.76 7.34
CA PHE A 377 -18.81 -0.14 8.46
C PHE A 377 -20.06 0.27 9.23
N PHE A 378 -20.23 1.58 9.44
CA PHE A 378 -21.28 2.11 10.30
C PHE A 378 -22.60 2.11 9.54
N LYS A 379 -23.68 1.77 10.26
CA LYS A 379 -25.04 1.74 9.70
C LYS A 379 -25.52 3.14 9.33
N SER A 380 -26.50 3.23 8.43
CA SER A 380 -27.06 4.50 7.95
C SER A 380 -27.53 5.43 9.06
N GLU A 381 -27.99 4.90 10.20
CA GLU A 381 -28.42 5.74 11.33
C GLU A 381 -27.27 6.55 11.94
N ILE A 382 -26.05 6.01 11.95
CA ILE A 382 -24.85 6.72 12.44
C ILE A 382 -24.42 7.79 11.43
N HIS A 383 -24.47 7.47 10.13
CA HIS A 383 -24.23 8.44 9.05
C HIS A 383 -25.20 9.63 9.16
N ASP A 384 -26.50 9.35 9.30
CA ASP A 384 -27.53 10.39 9.43
C ASP A 384 -27.32 11.27 10.67
N LYS A 385 -26.94 10.68 11.80
CA LYS A 385 -26.67 11.41 13.05
C LYS A 385 -25.44 12.30 12.93
N ALA A 386 -24.33 11.74 12.43
CA ALA A 386 -23.10 12.50 12.17
C ALA A 386 -23.38 13.65 11.20
N GLY A 387 -24.10 13.37 10.11
CA GLY A 387 -24.49 14.35 9.13
C GLY A 387 -25.34 15.48 9.72
N LYS A 388 -26.41 15.14 10.45
CA LYS A 388 -27.28 16.16 11.09
C LYS A 388 -26.53 17.02 12.09
N LEU A 389 -25.65 16.40 12.90
CA LEU A 389 -24.86 17.10 13.91
C LEU A 389 -23.91 18.12 13.26
N LEU A 390 -23.25 17.74 12.16
CA LEU A 390 -22.16 18.54 11.58
C LEU A 390 -22.58 19.43 10.40
N ALA A 391 -23.77 19.23 9.82
CA ALA A 391 -24.27 19.96 8.64
C ALA A 391 -24.26 21.49 8.77
N HIS A 392 -24.58 22.03 9.95
CA HIS A 392 -24.81 23.47 10.14
C HIS A 392 -23.76 24.14 11.03
N THR A 393 -22.76 23.40 11.48
CA THR A 393 -21.78 23.88 12.48
C THR A 393 -20.39 24.10 11.91
N GLY A 394 -20.18 23.79 10.62
CA GLY A 394 -18.86 23.86 9.99
C GLY A 394 -17.84 22.92 10.66
N GLY A 395 -18.29 21.72 11.05
CA GLY A 395 -17.47 20.72 11.73
C GLY A 395 -17.37 20.87 13.25
N LYS A 396 -17.97 21.91 13.86
CA LYS A 396 -17.93 22.11 15.32
C LYS A 396 -19.01 21.31 16.02
N ALA A 397 -18.69 20.74 17.17
CA ALA A 397 -19.65 20.16 18.10
C ALA A 397 -19.13 20.27 19.53
N SER A 398 -20.05 20.43 20.49
CA SER A 398 -19.71 20.40 21.91
C SER A 398 -19.50 18.95 22.41
N PRO A 399 -18.80 18.74 23.53
CA PRO A 399 -18.63 17.41 24.12
C PRO A 399 -19.95 16.67 24.38
N GLU A 400 -20.98 17.39 24.83
CA GLU A 400 -22.31 16.84 25.14
C GLU A 400 -23.03 16.34 23.87
N GLU A 401 -22.83 17.00 22.74
CA GLU A 401 -23.39 16.63 21.45
C GLU A 401 -22.64 15.45 20.80
N LEU A 402 -21.31 15.40 20.96
CA LEU A 402 -20.48 14.31 20.42
C LEU A 402 -20.64 12.99 21.20
N ASN A 403 -20.82 13.05 22.52
CA ASN A 403 -20.77 11.86 23.37
C ASN A 403 -21.79 10.76 22.98
N PRO A 404 -23.08 11.05 22.66
CA PRO A 404 -24.02 10.04 22.19
C PRO A 404 -23.57 9.36 20.90
N LEU A 405 -23.08 10.13 19.92
CA LEU A 405 -22.60 9.61 18.64
C LEU A 405 -21.38 8.71 18.85
N LEU A 406 -20.40 9.15 19.64
CA LEU A 406 -19.21 8.36 19.98
C LEU A 406 -19.54 7.13 20.84
N SER A 407 -20.62 7.17 21.62
CA SER A 407 -21.16 6.00 22.32
C SER A 407 -21.70 4.95 21.36
N GLU A 408 -22.47 5.38 20.35
CA GLU A 408 -22.97 4.46 19.31
C GLU A 408 -21.83 3.89 18.46
N MET A 409 -20.86 4.72 18.07
CA MET A 409 -19.68 4.26 17.31
C MET A 409 -18.88 3.22 18.10
N ARG A 410 -18.55 3.48 19.37
CA ARG A 410 -17.76 2.52 20.18
C ARG A 410 -18.48 1.19 20.40
N ASN A 411 -19.81 1.21 20.51
CA ASN A 411 -20.62 0.01 20.60
C ASN A 411 -20.68 -0.75 19.27
N ALA A 412 -20.77 -0.04 18.14
CA ALA A 412 -20.74 -0.65 16.81
C ALA A 412 -19.38 -1.31 16.52
N LEU A 413 -18.27 -0.69 16.92
CA LEU A 413 -16.93 -1.25 16.77
C LEU A 413 -16.78 -2.57 17.56
N SER A 414 -17.31 -2.61 18.79
CA SER A 414 -17.29 -3.77 19.69
C SER A 414 -15.91 -4.44 19.82
N LEU A 415 -14.84 -3.64 19.94
CA LEU A 415 -13.47 -4.15 19.84
C LEU A 415 -13.08 -5.15 20.95
N VAL A 416 -13.73 -5.10 22.11
CA VAL A 416 -13.52 -6.07 23.19
C VAL A 416 -14.02 -7.46 22.80
N GLU A 417 -15.19 -7.55 22.16
CA GLU A 417 -15.72 -8.82 21.66
C GLU A 417 -14.85 -9.36 20.52
N VAL A 418 -14.31 -8.48 19.67
CA VAL A 418 -13.35 -8.86 18.63
C VAL A 418 -12.06 -9.43 19.22
N ASP A 419 -11.55 -8.86 20.32
CA ASP A 419 -10.40 -9.41 21.03
C ASP A 419 -10.70 -10.80 21.61
N THR A 420 -11.88 -11.00 22.20
CA THR A 420 -12.31 -12.30 22.74
C THR A 420 -12.38 -13.35 21.63
N LEU A 421 -13.02 -13.03 20.51
CA LEU A 421 -13.11 -13.93 19.36
C LEU A 421 -11.72 -14.29 18.80
N LEU A 422 -10.82 -13.31 18.72
CA LEU A 422 -9.45 -13.54 18.28
C LEU A 422 -8.71 -14.48 19.26
N ASP A 423 -8.83 -14.27 20.56
CA ASP A 423 -8.17 -15.13 21.55
C ASP A 423 -8.73 -16.57 21.50
N ASP A 424 -10.05 -16.73 21.26
CA ASP A 424 -10.68 -18.04 21.03
C ASP A 424 -10.12 -18.75 19.80
N GLU A 425 -10.14 -18.07 18.64
CA GLU A 425 -9.62 -18.61 17.39
C GLU A 425 -8.11 -18.92 17.49
N PHE A 426 -7.33 -18.03 18.08
CA PHE A 426 -5.88 -18.20 18.25
C PHE A 426 -5.58 -19.44 19.11
N SER A 427 -6.20 -19.55 20.29
CA SER A 427 -5.99 -20.68 21.21
C SER A 427 -6.36 -22.03 20.59
N ILE A 428 -7.45 -22.10 19.81
CA ILE A 428 -7.89 -23.34 19.16
C ILE A 428 -6.93 -23.72 18.01
N MET A 429 -6.57 -22.74 17.18
CA MET A 429 -5.88 -23.03 15.92
C MET A 429 -4.41 -23.39 16.11
N ILE A 430 -3.72 -22.75 17.06
CA ILE A 430 -2.32 -23.12 17.35
C ILE A 430 -2.22 -24.57 17.83
N VAL A 431 -3.20 -25.07 18.58
CA VAL A 431 -3.20 -26.45 19.10
C VAL A 431 -3.51 -27.47 18.01
N ASN A 432 -4.45 -27.16 17.12
CA ASN A 432 -4.92 -28.08 16.09
C ASN A 432 -3.96 -28.23 14.91
N PHE A 433 -3.25 -27.17 14.53
CA PHE A 433 -2.54 -27.12 13.24
C PHE A 433 -1.02 -26.99 13.37
N LEU A 434 -0.51 -26.52 14.51
CA LEU A 434 0.90 -26.17 14.64
C LEU A 434 1.64 -27.13 15.59
N PRO A 435 2.91 -27.47 15.33
CA PRO A 435 3.73 -28.20 16.28
C PRO A 435 4.21 -27.31 17.43
N ASP A 436 4.61 -27.92 18.54
CA ASP A 436 4.88 -27.23 19.81
C ASP A 436 5.87 -26.06 19.68
N ASP A 437 6.96 -26.22 18.92
CA ASP A 437 7.95 -25.16 18.77
C ASP A 437 7.42 -23.95 17.99
N THR A 438 6.60 -24.19 16.95
CA THR A 438 5.89 -23.14 16.21
C THR A 438 4.85 -22.45 17.09
N ARG A 439 4.11 -23.21 17.92
CA ARG A 439 3.17 -22.62 18.90
C ARG A 439 3.89 -21.68 19.86
N LYS A 440 5.02 -22.13 20.44
CA LYS A 440 5.82 -21.31 21.36
C LYS A 440 6.22 -20.00 20.71
N GLU A 441 6.77 -20.06 19.50
CA GLU A 441 7.20 -18.89 18.73
C GLU A 441 6.08 -17.88 18.49
N LEU A 442 4.89 -18.35 18.12
CA LEU A 442 3.74 -17.47 17.82
C LEU A 442 3.08 -16.91 19.09
N ILE A 443 2.99 -17.69 20.17
CA ILE A 443 2.54 -17.17 21.48
C ILE A 443 3.52 -16.09 21.95
N LEU A 444 4.82 -16.36 21.88
CA LEU A 444 5.85 -15.36 22.24
C LEU A 444 5.73 -14.10 21.38
N ALA A 445 5.49 -14.23 20.08
CA ALA A 445 5.28 -13.08 19.19
C ALA A 445 4.06 -12.26 19.62
N TYR A 446 2.94 -12.93 19.90
CA TYR A 446 1.69 -12.28 20.30
C TYR A 446 1.82 -11.54 21.63
N LEU A 447 2.55 -12.12 22.59
CA LEU A 447 2.81 -11.50 23.90
C LEU A 447 3.90 -10.42 23.87
N SER A 448 4.87 -10.53 22.96
CA SER A 448 5.96 -9.56 22.85
C SER A 448 5.52 -8.26 22.19
N PHE A 449 4.45 -8.27 21.40
CA PHE A 449 4.02 -7.12 20.60
C PHE A 449 3.91 -5.79 21.37
N PRO A 450 3.33 -5.70 22.59
CA PRO A 450 3.27 -4.42 23.31
C PRO A 450 4.64 -3.76 23.53
N PHE A 451 5.68 -4.55 23.77
CA PHE A 451 7.06 -4.04 23.91
C PHE A 451 7.58 -3.49 22.59
N PHE A 452 7.28 -4.17 21.48
CA PHE A 452 7.62 -3.69 20.14
C PHE A 452 6.85 -2.40 19.80
N ASP A 453 5.54 -2.35 20.08
CA ASP A 453 4.69 -1.20 19.74
C ASP A 453 5.14 0.07 20.50
N VAL A 454 5.53 -0.05 21.78
CA VAL A 454 6.07 1.08 22.56
C VAL A 454 7.28 1.73 21.89
N LEU A 455 8.17 0.91 21.33
CA LEU A 455 9.40 1.39 20.70
C LEU A 455 9.15 1.90 19.28
N THR A 456 8.24 1.26 18.56
CA THR A 456 8.15 1.41 17.11
C THR A 456 7.06 2.38 16.67
N PHE A 457 5.93 2.41 17.37
CA PHE A 457 4.81 3.26 17.01
C PHE A 457 5.17 4.76 16.95
N PRO A 458 5.95 5.34 17.88
CA PRO A 458 6.35 6.75 17.80
C PRO A 458 7.28 7.05 16.61
N LEU A 459 8.10 6.08 16.20
CA LEU A 459 9.05 6.21 15.09
C LEU A 459 8.35 6.13 13.72
N LEU A 460 7.29 5.31 13.63
CA LEU A 460 6.58 5.02 12.38
C LEU A 460 5.42 5.98 12.09
N ARG A 461 5.09 6.93 12.98
CA ARG A 461 3.90 7.80 12.83
C ARG A 461 3.89 8.63 11.53
N TRP A 462 5.06 8.95 10.99
CA TRP A 462 5.18 9.83 9.83
C TRP A 462 5.09 9.11 8.47
N GLN A 463 5.07 7.77 8.46
CA GLN A 463 4.85 6.96 7.26
C GLN A 463 4.09 5.68 7.64
N PRO A 464 2.87 5.44 7.12
CA PRO A 464 2.11 4.21 7.38
C PRO A 464 2.79 3.02 6.69
N LEU A 465 3.85 2.54 7.32
CA LEU A 465 4.58 1.33 6.99
C LEU A 465 3.83 0.13 7.58
N ASP A 466 2.56 -0.01 7.17
CA ASP A 466 1.69 -1.08 7.66
C ASP A 466 2.14 -2.47 7.19
N ASP A 467 2.98 -2.53 6.16
CA ASP A 467 3.63 -3.75 5.70
C ASP A 467 5.11 -3.46 5.37
N VAL A 468 5.97 -3.42 6.40
CA VAL A 468 7.44 -3.50 6.24
C VAL A 468 7.86 -4.93 5.93
N ASP A 469 7.20 -5.56 4.95
CA ASP A 469 7.93 -6.48 4.10
C ASP A 469 8.61 -5.58 3.08
N THR A 470 9.94 -5.64 2.99
CA THR A 470 10.72 -4.73 2.14
C THR A 470 10.19 -4.82 0.71
N VAL A 471 9.39 -3.84 0.28
CA VAL A 471 8.96 -3.75 -1.11
C VAL A 471 10.21 -3.46 -1.93
N LEU A 472 10.69 -4.45 -2.67
CA LEU A 472 11.89 -4.29 -3.48
C LEU A 472 11.55 -3.43 -4.70
N VAL A 473 12.42 -2.49 -5.04
CA VAL A 473 12.28 -1.75 -6.30
C VAL A 473 13.14 -2.41 -7.36
N ALA A 474 12.53 -2.69 -8.50
CA ALA A 474 13.19 -3.30 -9.63
C ALA A 474 12.94 -2.50 -10.91
N ARG A 475 13.90 -2.56 -11.83
CA ARG A 475 13.86 -1.86 -13.12
C ARG A 475 13.88 -2.84 -14.27
N ILE A 476 13.04 -2.57 -15.28
CA ILE A 476 13.17 -3.13 -16.62
C ILE A 476 13.70 -2.04 -17.52
N SER A 477 14.95 -2.17 -17.95
CA SER A 477 15.61 -1.25 -18.87
C SER A 477 16.49 -2.03 -19.86
N PRO A 478 16.68 -1.53 -21.10
CA PRO A 478 17.69 -2.07 -22.01
C PRO A 478 19.09 -2.16 -21.36
N GLN A 479 19.40 -1.25 -20.41
CA GLN A 479 20.67 -1.25 -19.69
C GLN A 479 20.92 -2.48 -18.81
N ASP A 480 19.84 -3.06 -18.31
CA ASP A 480 19.88 -4.18 -17.34
C ASP A 480 19.82 -5.55 -18.04
N CYS A 481 19.74 -5.56 -19.37
CA CYS A 481 19.65 -6.77 -20.19
C CYS A 481 20.97 -7.00 -20.91
N THR A 482 21.51 -8.22 -20.77
CA THR A 482 22.79 -8.62 -21.35
C THR A 482 22.73 -9.94 -22.13
N ALA A 483 21.62 -10.68 -22.09
CA ALA A 483 21.55 -12.00 -22.71
C ALA A 483 21.71 -11.93 -24.23
N LEU A 484 21.03 -10.99 -24.89
CA LEU A 484 21.14 -10.84 -26.34
C LEU A 484 22.19 -9.80 -26.74
N GLU A 485 22.33 -8.69 -26.01
CA GLU A 485 23.21 -7.56 -26.34
C GLU A 485 24.22 -7.25 -25.23
N THR A 486 25.45 -6.89 -25.60
CA THR A 486 26.46 -6.35 -24.66
C THR A 486 26.34 -4.83 -24.57
N ALA A 487 27.03 -4.21 -23.60
CA ALA A 487 27.05 -2.75 -23.47
C ALA A 487 27.54 -2.03 -24.76
N GLU A 488 28.45 -2.65 -25.52
CA GLU A 488 29.01 -2.12 -26.76
C GLU A 488 28.13 -2.35 -27.99
N THR A 489 27.23 -3.34 -27.93
CA THR A 489 26.37 -3.76 -29.05
C THR A 489 24.90 -3.41 -28.85
N ARG A 490 24.61 -2.65 -27.78
CA ARG A 490 23.25 -2.31 -27.35
C ARG A 490 22.54 -1.43 -28.37
N THR A 491 21.37 -1.87 -28.81
CA THR A 491 20.55 -1.14 -29.77
C THR A 491 19.69 -0.12 -29.04
N ALA A 492 19.81 1.16 -29.42
CA ALA A 492 18.92 2.20 -28.90
C ALA A 492 17.49 1.99 -29.43
N LEU A 493 16.50 2.14 -28.54
CA LEU A 493 15.09 2.14 -28.94
C LEU A 493 14.81 3.32 -29.87
N ARG A 494 14.12 3.05 -30.98
CA ARG A 494 13.87 4.03 -32.06
C ARG A 494 12.82 5.06 -31.66
N GLY A 495 11.95 4.71 -30.72
CA GLY A 495 10.96 5.60 -30.15
C GLY A 495 11.55 6.79 -29.42
N ARG A 496 12.84 6.75 -29.06
CA ARG A 496 13.53 7.84 -28.36
C ARG A 496 13.61 9.13 -29.17
N GLU A 497 13.58 9.03 -30.50
CA GLU A 497 13.56 10.18 -31.41
C GLU A 497 12.33 11.08 -31.18
N LEU A 498 12.42 12.34 -31.62
CA LEU A 498 11.34 13.33 -31.52
C LEU A 498 10.79 13.52 -30.09
N GLY A 499 11.65 13.44 -29.08
CA GLY A 499 11.27 13.61 -27.67
C GLY A 499 10.38 12.47 -27.16
N HIS A 500 10.77 11.23 -27.48
CA HIS A 500 10.07 9.97 -27.16
C HIS A 500 8.82 9.66 -28.00
N PHE A 501 8.62 10.35 -29.13
CA PHE A 501 7.48 10.15 -30.04
C PHE A 501 7.84 9.53 -31.39
N GLY A 502 9.11 9.22 -31.66
CA GLY A 502 9.56 8.72 -32.97
C GLY A 502 8.76 7.51 -33.48
N ALA A 503 8.40 6.61 -32.57
CA ALA A 503 7.63 5.42 -32.89
C ALA A 503 6.17 5.73 -33.31
N PHE A 504 5.56 6.86 -32.94
CA PHE A 504 4.21 7.20 -33.43
C PHE A 504 4.17 7.37 -34.96
N PHE A 505 5.27 7.86 -35.54
CA PHE A 505 5.33 8.20 -36.95
C PHE A 505 5.85 7.07 -37.84
N SER A 506 6.42 6.01 -37.26
CA SER A 506 6.96 4.88 -38.02
C SER A 506 6.48 3.54 -37.50
N ARG A 507 5.79 2.77 -38.37
CA ARG A 507 5.39 1.39 -38.06
C ARG A 507 6.60 0.51 -37.77
N GLU A 508 7.67 0.67 -38.53
CA GLU A 508 8.91 -0.08 -38.33
C GLU A 508 9.54 0.22 -36.96
N ALA A 509 9.52 1.49 -36.52
CA ALA A 509 10.00 1.85 -35.19
C ALA A 509 9.12 1.26 -34.07
N ARG A 510 7.79 1.19 -34.25
CA ARG A 510 6.90 0.49 -33.30
C ARG A 510 7.21 -0.99 -33.22
N GLU A 511 7.34 -1.66 -34.37
CA GLU A 511 7.64 -3.09 -34.42
C GLU A 511 9.00 -3.39 -33.79
N HIS A 512 10.01 -2.56 -34.06
CA HIS A 512 11.34 -2.62 -33.44
C HIS A 512 11.27 -2.50 -31.91
N ASP A 513 10.67 -1.44 -31.39
CA ASP A 513 10.64 -1.20 -29.94
C ASP A 513 9.73 -2.21 -29.21
N TYR A 514 8.67 -2.68 -29.87
CA TYR A 514 7.77 -3.69 -29.34
C TYR A 514 8.50 -5.02 -29.12
N VAL A 515 9.24 -5.53 -30.11
CA VAL A 515 9.98 -6.80 -29.93
C VAL A 515 11.07 -6.67 -28.87
N TRP A 516 11.85 -5.58 -28.87
CA TRP A 516 12.86 -5.35 -27.85
C TRP A 516 12.26 -5.24 -26.45
N GLY A 517 11.16 -4.49 -26.29
CA GLY A 517 10.44 -4.40 -25.03
C GLY A 517 10.00 -5.77 -24.49
N ARG A 518 9.49 -6.65 -25.37
CA ARG A 518 9.11 -8.02 -24.99
C ARG A 518 10.31 -8.86 -24.54
N LEU A 519 11.44 -8.76 -25.23
CA LEU A 519 12.65 -9.52 -24.90
C LEU A 519 13.29 -9.04 -23.59
N HIS A 520 13.46 -7.73 -23.42
CA HIS A 520 13.97 -7.14 -22.18
C HIS A 520 13.08 -7.48 -20.97
N ALA A 521 11.76 -7.41 -21.14
CA ALA A 521 10.83 -7.80 -20.08
C ALA A 521 10.98 -9.28 -19.73
N ALA A 522 11.10 -10.17 -20.73
CA ALA A 522 11.25 -11.61 -20.49
C ALA A 522 12.55 -11.93 -19.73
N GLU A 523 13.67 -11.31 -20.10
CA GLU A 523 14.95 -11.48 -19.40
C GLU A 523 14.85 -11.09 -17.93
N ARG A 524 14.38 -9.87 -17.67
CA ARG A 524 14.29 -9.31 -16.31
C ARG A 524 13.26 -10.03 -15.44
N LEU A 525 12.14 -10.47 -16.01
CA LEU A 525 11.14 -11.24 -15.27
C LEU A 525 11.69 -12.61 -14.82
N VAL A 526 12.55 -13.25 -15.62
CA VAL A 526 13.25 -14.47 -15.19
C VAL A 526 14.16 -14.15 -14.00
N ASP A 527 14.97 -13.09 -14.11
CA ASP A 527 15.89 -12.68 -13.03
C ASP A 527 15.13 -12.43 -11.71
N PHE A 528 14.00 -11.73 -11.77
CA PHE A 528 13.20 -11.44 -10.57
C PHE A 528 12.61 -12.70 -9.94
N VAL A 529 12.13 -13.65 -10.75
CA VAL A 529 11.56 -14.90 -10.23
C VAL A 529 12.63 -15.80 -9.63
N VAL A 530 13.82 -15.86 -10.23
CA VAL A 530 14.94 -16.65 -9.70
C VAL A 530 15.46 -16.05 -8.40
N ASP A 531 15.61 -14.73 -8.34
CA ASP A 531 16.00 -14.01 -7.12
C ASP A 531 15.00 -14.26 -5.98
N ALA A 532 13.70 -14.17 -6.26
CA ALA A 532 12.64 -14.47 -5.28
C ALA A 532 12.65 -15.94 -4.80
N ALA A 533 13.09 -16.87 -5.64
CA ALA A 533 13.16 -18.30 -5.30
C ALA A 533 14.48 -18.71 -4.63
N SER A 534 15.48 -17.83 -4.57
CA SER A 534 16.87 -18.15 -4.20
C SER A 534 17.04 -18.89 -2.87
N SER A 535 16.19 -18.64 -1.88
CA SER A 535 16.18 -19.36 -0.59
C SER A 535 15.85 -20.85 -0.72
N GLY A 536 14.92 -21.22 -1.61
CA GLY A 536 14.53 -22.61 -1.89
C GLY A 536 15.40 -23.30 -2.94
N LEU A 537 16.12 -22.54 -3.76
CA LEU A 537 16.99 -23.06 -4.83
C LEU A 537 18.33 -23.61 -4.33
N GLN A 538 18.64 -23.54 -3.04
CA GLN A 538 19.88 -24.11 -2.48
C GLN A 538 20.07 -25.61 -2.79
N THR A 539 18.98 -26.32 -3.12
CA THR A 539 18.98 -27.74 -3.46
C THR A 539 18.76 -28.04 -4.94
N ILE A 540 18.44 -27.04 -5.78
CA ILE A 540 18.09 -27.20 -7.19
C ILE A 540 18.87 -26.19 -8.03
N SER A 541 19.68 -26.69 -8.97
CA SER A 541 20.32 -25.84 -9.97
C SER A 541 19.31 -25.45 -11.06
N ILE A 542 19.07 -24.14 -11.24
CA ILE A 542 18.29 -23.60 -12.35
C ILE A 542 19.25 -23.05 -13.40
N ASN A 543 19.03 -23.47 -14.65
CA ASN A 543 19.70 -22.87 -15.78
C ASN A 543 18.87 -21.69 -16.32
N GLU A 544 19.24 -20.47 -15.92
CA GLU A 544 18.56 -19.25 -16.32
C GLU A 544 18.67 -18.97 -17.82
N GLU A 545 19.82 -19.26 -18.42
CA GLU A 545 20.10 -19.00 -19.84
C GLU A 545 19.22 -19.86 -20.75
N ALA A 546 19.07 -21.15 -20.41
CA ALA A 546 18.14 -22.06 -21.10
C ALA A 546 16.68 -21.55 -21.01
N ILE A 547 16.25 -21.04 -19.86
CA ILE A 547 14.90 -20.51 -19.67
C ILE A 547 14.69 -19.25 -20.51
N LYS A 548 15.61 -18.28 -20.41
CA LYS A 548 15.59 -17.03 -21.18
C LYS A 548 15.55 -17.31 -22.68
N SER A 549 16.39 -18.22 -23.17
CA SER A 549 16.43 -18.63 -24.58
C SER A 549 15.13 -19.23 -25.09
N ARG A 550 14.51 -20.12 -24.30
CA ARG A 550 13.21 -20.72 -24.66
C ARG A 550 12.12 -19.67 -24.74
N LEU A 551 12.12 -18.71 -23.81
CA LEU A 551 11.18 -17.57 -23.83
C LEU A 551 11.42 -16.68 -25.06
N PHE A 552 12.66 -16.33 -25.36
CA PHE A 552 13.01 -15.52 -26.54
C PHE A 552 12.57 -16.20 -27.83
N ARG A 553 12.87 -17.49 -28.03
CA ARG A 553 12.37 -18.26 -29.19
C ARG A 553 10.85 -18.23 -29.29
N SER A 554 10.16 -18.42 -28.17
CA SER A 554 8.68 -18.41 -28.16
C SER A 554 8.12 -17.03 -28.53
N ILE A 555 8.75 -15.95 -28.04
CA ILE A 555 8.36 -14.58 -28.38
C ILE A 555 8.61 -14.33 -29.87
N LEU A 556 9.83 -14.55 -30.34
CA LEU A 556 10.21 -14.29 -31.75
C LEU A 556 9.36 -15.10 -32.74
N LYS A 557 9.06 -16.36 -32.42
CA LYS A 557 8.19 -17.21 -33.25
C LYS A 557 6.77 -16.64 -33.34
N ASN A 558 6.20 -16.20 -32.22
CA ASN A 558 4.85 -15.64 -32.19
C ASN A 558 4.79 -14.30 -32.97
N GLU A 559 5.83 -13.47 -32.82
CA GLU A 559 5.86 -12.16 -33.45
C GLU A 559 6.18 -12.17 -34.95
N ALA A 560 6.82 -13.23 -35.46
CA ALA A 560 7.24 -13.32 -36.86
C ALA A 560 6.11 -13.14 -37.88
N GLU A 561 4.90 -13.57 -37.54
CA GLU A 561 3.74 -13.44 -38.42
C GLU A 561 3.15 -12.01 -38.42
N HIS A 562 3.48 -11.20 -37.40
CA HIS A 562 2.86 -9.90 -37.16
C HIS A 562 3.80 -8.72 -37.49
N LEU A 563 5.09 -8.85 -37.19
CA LEU A 563 6.09 -7.76 -37.31
C LEU A 563 6.81 -7.76 -38.68
N THR A 564 6.02 -7.59 -39.73
CA THR A 564 6.50 -7.68 -41.14
C THR A 564 7.54 -6.63 -41.55
N LYS A 565 7.58 -5.46 -40.89
CA LYS A 565 8.55 -4.39 -41.17
C LYS A 565 9.88 -4.60 -40.44
N SER A 566 9.90 -5.46 -39.42
CA SER A 566 11.10 -5.80 -38.66
C SER A 566 11.55 -7.26 -38.89
N SER A 567 11.22 -7.86 -40.03
CA SER A 567 11.53 -9.26 -40.34
C SER A 567 13.03 -9.58 -40.34
N GLU A 568 13.88 -8.66 -40.81
CA GLU A 568 15.33 -8.83 -40.76
C GLU A 568 15.87 -8.80 -39.33
N LEU A 569 15.36 -7.89 -38.50
CA LEU A 569 15.66 -7.85 -37.07
C LEU A 569 15.26 -9.16 -36.39
N LEU A 570 14.06 -9.67 -36.65
CA LEU A 570 13.59 -10.93 -36.08
C LEU A 570 14.45 -12.14 -36.49
N ARG A 571 14.94 -12.16 -37.74
CA ARG A 571 15.88 -13.19 -38.19
C ARG A 571 17.18 -13.11 -37.42
N ASN A 572 17.77 -11.91 -37.29
CA ASN A 572 19.01 -11.70 -36.55
C ASN A 572 18.86 -12.08 -35.06
N LEU A 573 17.76 -11.70 -34.42
CA LEU A 573 17.47 -12.04 -33.03
C LEU A 573 17.27 -13.55 -32.84
N SER A 574 16.62 -14.22 -33.79
CA SER A 574 16.51 -15.69 -33.78
C SER A 574 17.88 -16.36 -33.84
N GLU A 575 18.76 -15.90 -34.74
CA GLU A 575 20.14 -16.42 -34.86
C GLU A 575 20.95 -16.21 -33.58
N ARG A 576 20.84 -15.04 -32.94
CA ARG A 576 21.50 -14.76 -31.64
C ARG A 576 20.95 -15.63 -30.52
N THR A 577 19.63 -15.82 -30.47
CA THR A 577 18.98 -16.69 -29.47
C THR A 577 19.41 -18.15 -29.65
N ASP A 578 19.55 -18.61 -30.89
CA ASP A 578 20.02 -19.96 -31.19
C ASP A 578 21.49 -20.17 -30.81
N ALA A 579 22.33 -19.14 -31.00
CA ALA A 579 23.73 -19.17 -30.57
C ALA A 579 23.88 -19.25 -29.04
N LEU A 580 23.02 -18.54 -28.28
CA LEU A 580 23.01 -18.59 -26.83
C LEU A 580 22.73 -20.02 -26.31
N LEU A 581 21.81 -20.74 -26.95
CA LEU A 581 21.54 -22.16 -26.67
C LEU A 581 22.65 -23.11 -27.13
N ALA A 582 23.42 -22.74 -28.16
CA ALA A 582 24.47 -23.60 -28.69
C ALA A 582 25.75 -23.54 -27.84
N GLY A 583 26.06 -22.38 -27.24
CA GLY A 583 27.17 -22.24 -26.29
C GLY A 583 27.05 -23.16 -25.07
N GLU A 584 25.81 -23.43 -24.63
CA GLU A 584 25.49 -24.39 -23.56
C GLU A 584 25.91 -25.84 -23.87
N ALA A 585 25.80 -26.29 -25.12
CA ALA A 585 26.10 -27.68 -25.46
C ALA A 585 27.60 -28.00 -25.40
N THR A 586 28.45 -26.96 -25.41
CA THR A 586 29.92 -27.08 -25.41
C THR A 586 30.56 -26.99 -24.03
N ASP A 587 29.91 -26.36 -23.04
CA ASP A 587 30.47 -26.17 -21.68
C ASP A 587 30.09 -27.27 -20.66
N THR A 588 29.32 -28.29 -21.07
CA THR A 588 28.98 -29.47 -20.26
C THR A 588 29.92 -30.68 -20.42
N HIS A 589 31.18 -30.48 -20.83
CA HIS A 589 32.17 -31.57 -21.01
C HIS A 589 33.38 -31.50 -20.08
#